data_AF-A0A942RY81-F1
#
_entry.id   AF-A0A942RY81-F1
#
_cell.length_a   1.000
_cell.length_b   1.000
_cell.length_c   1.000
_cell.angle_alpha   90.00
_cell.angle_beta   90.00
_cell.angle_gamma   90.00
#
_symmetry.space_group_name_H-M   'P 1'
#
loop_
_entity.id
_entity.type
_entity.pdbx_description
1 polymer ?
#
loop_
_entity_poly.entity_id
_entity_poly.type
_entity_poly.pdbx_seq_one_letter_code
_entity_poly.pdbx_strand_id
1 'polypeptide(L)'
;MSHPAQACSLQFTSPARGSTVASSQIGVSGTGSGNANSGDQGQVTAYINGTPFFSQSGTFTTLINFLGSGAASVTLQKGANTLSVSGSVNGCSASDSMVVYYQPTPAQAQKNAGAPEVCNGTNPINDATGNKFQLEADYQGVGDFPLQMVRYYNSAYSDVRALGKSWRHTYERELYFDSAKTNAYVIRPDGKAYRFTKSGGLWLSESDINDRLHRSDRYRRHANRLATVQRR
;
A
#
# COMPACT_ATOMS: atom_id res chain seq x y z
N MET A 1 27.97 -28.79 -30.36
CA MET A 1 27.57 -29.21 -29.00
C MET A 1 27.10 -27.97 -28.25
N SER A 2 25.79 -27.77 -28.12
CA SER A 2 25.21 -26.66 -27.36
C SER A 2 25.29 -27.00 -25.88
N HIS A 3 26.09 -26.25 -25.11
CA HIS A 3 26.11 -26.37 -23.65
C HIS A 3 24.72 -25.98 -23.11
N PRO A 4 24.13 -26.75 -22.18
CA PRO A 4 22.92 -26.31 -21.50
C PRO A 4 23.26 -25.00 -20.77
N ALA A 5 22.45 -23.96 -21.01
CA ALA A 5 22.59 -22.68 -20.30
C ALA A 5 22.60 -22.95 -18.79
N GLN A 6 23.60 -22.43 -18.09
CA GLN A 6 23.67 -22.51 -16.63
C GLN A 6 22.38 -21.93 -16.05
N ALA A 7 21.65 -22.73 -15.27
CA ALA A 7 20.41 -22.29 -14.64
C ALA A 7 20.74 -21.69 -13.26
N CYS A 8 20.46 -20.40 -13.10
CA CYS A 8 20.39 -19.75 -11.80
C CYS A 8 19.00 -19.14 -11.63
N SER A 9 18.55 -19.04 -10.38
CA SER A 9 17.26 -18.48 -10.02
C SER A 9 17.38 -17.59 -8.80
N LEU A 10 16.47 -16.60 -8.73
CA LEU A 10 16.17 -15.82 -7.54
C LEU A 10 14.66 -15.70 -7.48
N GLN A 11 14.10 -15.85 -6.29
CA GLN A 11 12.66 -15.72 -6.09
C GLN A 11 12.35 -15.21 -4.68
N PHE A 12 11.48 -14.21 -4.58
CA PHE A 12 10.89 -13.83 -3.31
C PHE A 12 9.87 -14.88 -2.85
N THR A 13 9.94 -15.26 -1.58
CA THR A 13 9.03 -16.24 -0.96
C THR A 13 8.11 -15.63 0.08
N SER A 14 8.48 -14.46 0.65
CA SER A 14 7.62 -13.70 1.55
C SER A 14 7.93 -12.20 1.49
N PRO A 15 6.93 -11.32 1.63
CA PRO A 15 5.48 -11.61 1.67
C PRO A 15 4.95 -12.09 0.31
N ALA A 16 3.68 -12.50 0.27
CA ALA A 16 3.05 -12.91 -0.99
C ALA A 16 3.01 -11.74 -1.98
N ARG A 17 3.31 -12.02 -3.24
CA ARG A 17 3.26 -11.05 -4.35
C ARG A 17 1.87 -10.39 -4.43
N GLY A 18 1.83 -9.07 -4.41
CA GLY A 18 0.60 -8.28 -4.44
C GLY A 18 -0.17 -8.25 -3.12
N SER A 19 0.39 -8.78 -2.02
CA SER A 19 -0.28 -8.72 -0.72
C SER A 19 -0.33 -7.31 -0.15
N THR A 20 -1.35 -7.06 0.69
CA THR A 20 -1.46 -5.87 1.51
C THR A 20 -1.09 -6.19 2.94
N VAL A 21 -0.21 -5.39 3.54
CA VAL A 21 0.23 -5.49 4.94
C VAL A 21 -0.19 -4.25 5.73
N ALA A 22 -0.41 -4.44 7.03
CA ALA A 22 -0.83 -3.35 7.94
C ALA A 22 0.34 -2.73 8.72
N SER A 23 1.54 -3.34 8.69
CA SER A 23 2.76 -2.82 9.32
C SER A 23 3.64 -2.14 8.28
N SER A 24 4.22 -1.00 8.64
CA SER A 24 5.23 -0.32 7.81
C SER A 24 6.55 -1.09 7.77
N GLN A 25 6.85 -1.88 8.81
CA GLN A 25 8.03 -2.72 8.85
C GLN A 25 7.64 -4.17 8.64
N ILE A 26 8.23 -4.81 7.64
CA ILE A 26 8.00 -6.22 7.31
C ILE A 26 9.32 -6.94 7.12
N GLY A 27 9.32 -8.24 7.39
CA GLY A 27 10.36 -9.14 6.94
C GLY A 27 10.15 -9.53 5.47
N VAL A 28 11.22 -9.50 4.68
CA VAL A 28 11.27 -10.01 3.31
C VAL A 28 12.18 -11.24 3.28
N SER A 29 11.75 -12.29 2.58
CA SER A 29 12.54 -13.51 2.39
C SER A 29 12.47 -13.99 0.94
N GLY A 30 13.46 -14.78 0.55
CA GLY A 30 13.63 -15.28 -0.81
C GLY A 30 14.66 -16.40 -0.87
N THR A 31 14.60 -17.16 -1.96
CA THR A 31 15.48 -18.29 -2.25
C THR A 31 16.14 -18.09 -3.61
N GLY A 32 17.40 -18.50 -3.71
CA GLY A 32 18.18 -18.45 -4.92
C GLY A 32 18.96 -19.74 -5.14
N SER A 33 19.25 -20.04 -6.39
CA SER A 33 20.16 -21.12 -6.76
C SER A 33 21.02 -20.70 -7.94
N GLY A 34 22.15 -21.38 -8.12
CA GLY A 34 23.04 -21.16 -9.24
C GLY A 34 24.10 -22.27 -9.29
N ASN A 35 24.49 -22.65 -10.49
CA ASN A 35 25.62 -23.55 -10.71
C ASN A 35 26.91 -22.72 -10.69
N ALA A 36 27.75 -22.97 -9.71
CA ALA A 36 29.04 -22.31 -9.54
C ALA A 36 30.08 -23.36 -9.16
N ASN A 37 31.30 -23.21 -9.67
CA ASN A 37 32.44 -23.98 -9.22
C ASN A 37 32.83 -23.53 -7.81
N SER A 38 33.42 -24.45 -7.03
CA SER A 38 34.00 -24.09 -5.74
C SER A 38 35.05 -22.99 -5.91
N GLY A 39 34.84 -21.84 -5.27
CA GLY A 39 35.69 -20.65 -5.38
C GLY A 39 35.11 -19.52 -6.25
N ASP A 40 34.07 -19.77 -7.03
CA ASP A 40 33.43 -18.74 -7.86
C ASP A 40 32.75 -17.67 -6.99
N GLN A 41 33.13 -16.41 -7.21
CA GLN A 41 32.50 -15.27 -6.56
C GLN A 41 31.17 -14.93 -7.24
N GLY A 42 30.14 -14.73 -6.43
CA GLY A 42 28.88 -14.15 -6.87
C GLY A 42 28.44 -13.01 -5.97
N GLN A 43 27.39 -12.32 -6.43
CA GLN A 43 26.82 -11.15 -5.80
C GLN A 43 25.31 -11.23 -5.87
N VAL A 44 24.63 -10.79 -4.83
CA VAL A 44 23.18 -10.59 -4.80
C VAL A 44 22.84 -9.32 -4.07
N THR A 45 21.97 -8.50 -4.66
CA THR A 45 21.51 -7.25 -4.06
C THR A 45 20.01 -7.14 -4.21
N ALA A 46 19.34 -6.76 -3.12
CA ALA A 46 17.91 -6.52 -3.09
C ALA A 46 17.61 -5.04 -2.76
N TYR A 47 16.56 -4.52 -3.40
CA TYR A 47 16.15 -3.13 -3.38
C TYR A 47 14.68 -3.01 -2.99
N ILE A 48 14.36 -1.93 -2.27
CA ILE A 48 13.03 -1.46 -1.95
C ILE A 48 12.87 -0.07 -2.55
N ASN A 49 11.94 0.08 -3.50
CA ASN A 49 11.71 1.33 -4.24
C ASN A 49 13.01 1.92 -4.84
N GLY A 50 13.92 1.05 -5.32
CA GLY A 50 15.22 1.45 -5.88
C GLY A 50 16.34 1.66 -4.86
N THR A 51 16.06 1.62 -3.56
CA THR A 51 17.07 1.75 -2.50
C THR A 51 17.55 0.37 -2.04
N PRO A 52 18.86 0.08 -2.02
CA PRO A 52 19.35 -1.22 -1.57
C PRO A 52 19.08 -1.41 -0.08
N PHE A 53 18.52 -2.55 0.31
CA PHE A 53 18.32 -2.93 1.72
C PHE A 53 19.08 -4.19 2.12
N PHE A 54 19.61 -4.91 1.13
CA PHE A 54 20.38 -6.12 1.36
C PHE A 54 21.42 -6.27 0.23
N SER A 55 22.65 -6.64 0.59
CA SER A 55 23.68 -7.00 -0.37
C SER A 55 24.61 -8.05 0.25
N GLN A 56 24.92 -9.10 -0.52
CA GLN A 56 25.85 -10.13 -0.09
C GLN A 56 26.75 -10.54 -1.26
N SER A 57 28.04 -10.71 -0.93
CA SER A 57 29.10 -11.21 -1.80
C SER A 57 29.68 -12.49 -1.22
N GLY A 58 30.13 -13.42 -2.06
CA GLY A 58 30.85 -14.60 -1.57
C GLY A 58 30.94 -15.75 -2.56
N THR A 59 31.42 -16.89 -2.08
CA THR A 59 31.54 -18.13 -2.85
C THR A 59 30.23 -18.92 -2.82
N PHE A 60 29.65 -19.24 -3.99
CA PHE A 60 28.33 -19.89 -4.09
C PHE A 60 28.51 -21.40 -4.15
N THR A 61 27.90 -22.16 -3.24
CA THR A 61 28.12 -23.61 -3.12
C THR A 61 26.84 -24.46 -3.29
N THR A 62 25.80 -23.90 -3.92
CA THR A 62 24.42 -24.42 -4.18
C THR A 62 23.37 -24.10 -3.10
N LEU A 63 22.15 -23.75 -3.55
CA LEU A 63 20.98 -23.27 -2.77
C LEU A 63 21.30 -22.18 -1.73
N ILE A 64 21.11 -20.92 -2.12
CA ILE A 64 21.30 -19.77 -1.25
C ILE A 64 19.94 -19.24 -0.82
N ASN A 65 19.66 -19.35 0.47
CA ASN A 65 18.67 -18.49 1.11
C ASN A 65 19.31 -17.11 1.21
N PHE A 66 19.21 -16.28 0.16
CA PHE A 66 19.90 -14.98 0.12
C PHE A 66 19.25 -13.95 1.06
N LEU A 67 18.27 -14.36 1.87
CA LEU A 67 17.73 -13.63 3.00
C LEU A 67 17.66 -14.51 4.27
N GLY A 68 18.40 -15.63 4.30
CA GLY A 68 18.62 -16.50 5.47
C GLY A 68 17.36 -17.00 6.21
N SER A 69 17.58 -17.60 7.38
CA SER A 69 16.53 -17.92 8.38
C SER A 69 15.98 -16.67 9.11
N GLY A 70 16.46 -15.47 8.76
CA GLY A 70 16.07 -14.21 9.35
C GLY A 70 15.73 -13.20 8.25
N ALA A 71 14.43 -12.96 8.05
CA ALA A 71 13.93 -12.03 7.06
C ALA A 71 14.62 -10.65 7.18
N ALA A 72 15.10 -10.10 6.05
CA ALA A 72 15.59 -8.73 6.05
C ALA A 72 14.41 -7.78 6.28
N SER A 73 14.54 -6.90 7.26
CA SER A 73 13.49 -5.92 7.56
C SER A 73 13.58 -4.75 6.60
N VAL A 74 12.46 -4.43 5.95
CA VAL A 74 12.32 -3.23 5.12
C VAL A 74 11.25 -2.32 5.69
N THR A 75 11.41 -1.01 5.48
CA THR A 75 10.37 -0.02 5.78
C THR A 75 9.63 0.36 4.51
N LEU A 76 8.33 0.16 4.52
CA LEU A 76 7.42 0.43 3.43
C LEU A 76 6.88 1.86 3.50
N GLN A 77 6.70 2.47 2.33
CA GLN A 77 5.90 3.67 2.15
C GLN A 77 4.42 3.29 2.00
N LYS A 78 3.50 4.15 2.46
CA LYS A 78 2.06 3.88 2.29
C LYS A 78 1.74 3.72 0.80
N GLY A 79 0.97 2.71 0.44
CA GLY A 79 0.67 2.34 -0.94
C GLY A 79 1.59 1.26 -1.48
N ALA A 80 1.84 1.26 -2.79
CA ALA A 80 2.63 0.26 -3.47
C ALA A 80 4.13 0.44 -3.19
N ASN A 81 4.81 -0.66 -2.89
CA ASN A 81 6.25 -0.73 -2.75
C ASN A 81 6.80 -1.81 -3.67
N THR A 82 7.82 -1.47 -4.46
CA THR A 82 8.47 -2.41 -5.38
C THR A 82 9.70 -3.00 -4.70
N LEU A 83 9.68 -4.31 -4.50
CA LEU A 83 10.83 -5.10 -4.12
C LEU A 83 11.45 -5.68 -5.40
N SER A 84 12.77 -5.57 -5.54
CA SER A 84 13.51 -6.21 -6.62
C SER A 84 14.79 -6.83 -6.09
N VAL A 85 15.18 -7.96 -6.63
CA VAL A 85 16.46 -8.61 -6.34
C VAL A 85 17.12 -8.99 -7.65
N SER A 86 18.43 -8.79 -7.72
CA SER A 86 19.26 -9.25 -8.81
C SER A 86 20.54 -9.86 -8.26
N GLY A 87 21.05 -10.88 -8.94
CA GLY A 87 22.32 -11.48 -8.56
C GLY A 87 22.97 -12.20 -9.73
N SER A 88 24.26 -12.47 -9.57
CA SER A 88 25.06 -13.17 -10.56
C SER A 88 26.13 -14.03 -9.93
N VAL A 89 26.47 -15.14 -10.59
CA VAL A 89 27.61 -16.00 -10.26
C VAL A 89 28.09 -16.71 -11.52
N ASN A 90 29.40 -16.71 -11.75
CA ASN A 90 30.06 -17.42 -12.86
C ASN A 90 29.34 -17.31 -14.22
N GLY A 91 29.03 -16.09 -14.65
CA GLY A 91 28.37 -15.84 -15.94
C GLY A 91 26.86 -16.10 -15.98
N CYS A 92 26.27 -16.63 -14.91
CA CYS A 92 24.82 -16.73 -14.75
C CYS A 92 24.26 -15.53 -13.99
N SER A 93 23.13 -14.97 -14.44
CA SER A 93 22.41 -13.90 -13.74
C SER A 93 20.93 -14.24 -13.58
N ALA A 94 20.36 -13.92 -12.43
CA ALA A 94 18.93 -14.07 -12.17
C ALA A 94 18.38 -12.83 -11.46
N SER A 95 17.06 -12.66 -11.54
CA SER A 95 16.35 -11.56 -10.88
C SER A 95 14.90 -11.92 -10.59
N ASP A 96 14.33 -11.32 -9.56
CA ASP A 96 12.88 -11.31 -9.29
C ASP A 96 12.46 -9.92 -8.84
N SER A 97 11.19 -9.59 -9.05
CA SER A 97 10.58 -8.37 -8.53
C SER A 97 9.15 -8.62 -8.15
N MET A 98 8.69 -8.09 -7.02
CA MET A 98 7.30 -8.14 -6.59
C MET A 98 6.84 -6.79 -6.03
N VAL A 99 5.52 -6.57 -6.03
CA VAL A 99 4.90 -5.41 -5.38
C VAL A 99 4.23 -5.86 -4.09
N VAL A 100 4.39 -5.07 -3.03
CA VAL A 100 3.68 -5.23 -1.75
C VAL A 100 3.01 -3.90 -1.42
N TYR A 101 1.78 -3.95 -0.95
CA TYR A 101 1.03 -2.76 -0.55
C TYR A 101 1.09 -2.59 0.96
N TYR A 102 1.53 -1.43 1.44
CA TYR A 102 1.37 -1.05 2.85
C TYR A 102 0.15 -0.15 2.98
N GLN A 103 -0.89 -0.63 3.66
CA GLN A 103 -2.07 0.16 3.98
C GLN A 103 -2.33 0.06 5.48
N PRO A 104 -1.95 1.06 6.29
CA PRO A 104 -2.22 1.04 7.71
C PRO A 104 -3.72 1.16 7.96
N THR A 105 -4.18 0.48 9.01
CA THR A 105 -5.53 0.68 9.52
C THR A 105 -5.73 2.16 9.87
N PRO A 106 -6.80 2.81 9.37
CA PRO A 106 -7.08 4.18 9.73
C PRO A 106 -7.23 4.35 11.25
N ALA A 107 -6.50 5.32 11.82
CA ALA A 107 -6.64 5.71 13.21
C ALA A 107 -8.03 6.28 13.47
N GLN A 108 -8.58 6.04 14.66
CA GLN A 108 -9.92 6.52 15.04
C GLN A 108 -10.09 8.03 14.87
N ALA A 109 -9.03 8.81 15.11
CA ALA A 109 -9.03 10.27 14.94
C ALA A 109 -9.34 10.71 13.50
N GLN A 110 -9.08 9.87 12.49
CA GLN A 110 -9.38 10.17 11.08
C GLN A 110 -10.88 10.28 10.80
N LYS A 111 -11.77 9.86 11.72
CA LYS A 111 -13.20 10.14 11.62
C LYS A 111 -13.51 11.64 11.62
N ASN A 112 -12.72 12.40 12.37
CA ASN A 112 -12.84 13.85 12.55
C ASN A 112 -11.84 14.64 11.68
N ALA A 113 -11.16 13.95 10.76
CA ALA A 113 -10.38 14.60 9.72
C ALA A 113 -11.30 15.42 8.79
N GLY A 114 -10.74 16.19 7.87
CA GLY A 114 -11.51 17.00 6.94
C GLY A 114 -11.83 18.39 7.49
N ALA A 115 -12.82 19.05 6.88
CA ALA A 115 -13.27 20.36 7.33
C ALA A 115 -13.79 20.30 8.78
N PRO A 116 -13.45 21.30 9.62
CA PRO A 116 -14.08 21.47 10.94
C PRO A 116 -15.61 21.51 10.80
N GLU A 117 -16.32 20.90 11.74
CA GLU A 117 -17.80 20.90 11.73
C GLU A 117 -18.37 22.28 12.06
N VAL A 118 -17.60 23.09 12.78
CA VAL A 118 -17.96 24.45 13.19
C VAL A 118 -16.99 25.44 12.54
N CYS A 119 -17.53 26.47 11.90
CA CYS A 119 -16.75 27.61 11.44
C CYS A 119 -16.29 28.45 12.64
N ASN A 120 -14.99 28.49 12.88
CA ASN A 120 -14.34 29.18 14.01
C ASN A 120 -13.43 30.34 13.58
N GLY A 121 -13.41 30.70 12.30
CA GLY A 121 -12.60 31.81 11.78
C GLY A 121 -11.10 31.52 11.64
N THR A 122 -10.64 30.27 11.80
CA THR A 122 -9.20 29.93 11.81
C THR A 122 -8.64 29.46 10.45
N ASN A 123 -9.36 29.71 9.35
CA ASN A 123 -9.02 29.36 7.96
C ASN A 123 -8.45 27.93 7.76
N PRO A 124 -9.33 26.95 7.56
CA PRO A 124 -10.01 26.23 8.61
C PRO A 124 -9.03 25.32 9.37
N ILE A 125 -8.85 25.57 10.66
CA ILE A 125 -8.17 24.70 11.60
C ILE A 125 -9.24 24.16 12.56
N ASN A 126 -9.25 22.85 12.79
CA ASN A 126 -10.11 22.27 13.83
C ASN A 126 -9.45 22.49 15.20
N ASP A 127 -10.03 23.34 16.05
CA ASP A 127 -9.42 23.74 17.33
C ASP A 127 -9.20 22.57 18.30
N ALA A 128 -10.04 21.55 18.24
CA ALA A 128 -9.93 20.38 19.11
C ALA A 128 -8.81 19.42 18.69
N THR A 129 -8.41 19.44 17.41
CA THR A 129 -7.45 18.46 16.85
C THR A 129 -6.18 19.09 16.27
N GLY A 130 -6.15 20.42 16.09
CA GLY A 130 -5.08 21.13 15.40
C GLY A 130 -5.01 20.83 13.89
N ASN A 131 -5.99 20.12 13.32
CA ASN A 131 -5.98 19.76 11.92
C ASN A 131 -6.27 20.98 11.04
N LYS A 132 -5.28 21.44 10.25
CA LYS A 132 -5.48 22.39 9.17
C LYS A 132 -6.07 21.66 7.97
N PHE A 133 -7.23 22.10 7.53
CA PHE A 133 -7.87 21.64 6.32
C PHE A 133 -7.86 22.73 5.25
N GLN A 134 -7.82 22.37 3.98
CA GLN A 134 -8.03 23.31 2.86
C GLN A 134 -8.64 22.58 1.68
N LEU A 135 -9.54 23.26 0.98
CA LEU A 135 -10.17 22.77 -0.23
C LEU A 135 -9.81 23.71 -1.37
N GLU A 136 -9.32 23.16 -2.49
CA GLU A 136 -9.07 23.90 -3.73
C GLU A 136 -9.81 23.22 -4.87
N ALA A 137 -10.81 23.90 -5.44
CA ALA A 137 -11.53 23.41 -6.60
C ALA A 137 -10.77 23.81 -7.87
N ASP A 138 -10.22 22.83 -8.58
CA ASP A 138 -9.43 23.07 -9.79
C ASP A 138 -10.29 23.00 -11.05
N TYR A 139 -11.30 22.14 -11.06
CA TYR A 139 -12.18 21.96 -12.21
C TYR A 139 -13.59 21.55 -11.79
N GLN A 140 -14.58 22.18 -12.43
CA GLN A 140 -16.00 21.90 -12.28
C GLN A 140 -16.63 21.84 -13.67
N GLY A 141 -17.03 20.64 -14.10
CA GLY A 141 -17.78 20.47 -15.34
C GLY A 141 -19.23 20.97 -15.24
N VAL A 142 -19.94 20.90 -16.37
CA VAL A 142 -21.36 21.21 -16.51
C VAL A 142 -22.21 19.93 -16.63
N GLY A 143 -23.53 20.03 -16.41
CA GLY A 143 -24.49 18.92 -16.49
C GLY A 143 -24.82 18.27 -15.13
N ASP A 144 -25.65 17.23 -15.14
CA ASP A 144 -26.19 16.60 -13.92
C ASP A 144 -25.16 15.80 -13.10
N PHE A 145 -24.11 15.30 -13.76
CA PHE A 145 -23.03 14.52 -13.15
C PHE A 145 -21.67 15.04 -13.62
N PRO A 146 -21.32 16.29 -13.25
CA PRO A 146 -20.13 16.91 -13.79
C PRO A 146 -18.87 16.23 -13.24
N LEU A 147 -17.84 16.11 -14.09
CA LEU A 147 -16.48 15.81 -13.63
C LEU A 147 -16.04 16.94 -12.68
N GLN A 148 -15.53 16.57 -11.50
CA GLN A 148 -15.06 17.53 -10.50
C GLN A 148 -13.68 17.14 -10.01
N MET A 149 -12.72 18.04 -10.16
CA MET A 149 -11.40 17.90 -9.57
C MET A 149 -11.26 18.91 -8.44
N VAL A 150 -11.19 18.39 -7.23
CA VAL A 150 -11.00 19.15 -6.00
C VAL A 150 -9.82 18.55 -5.27
N ARG A 151 -8.91 19.40 -4.81
CA ARG A 151 -7.79 19.07 -3.94
C ARG A 151 -8.17 19.35 -2.49
N TYR A 152 -7.77 18.43 -1.62
CA TYR A 152 -8.01 18.49 -0.18
C TYR A 152 -6.68 18.40 0.54
N TYR A 153 -6.27 19.49 1.18
CA TYR A 153 -5.15 19.48 2.12
C TYR A 153 -5.66 19.13 3.52
N ASN A 154 -4.92 18.29 4.23
CA ASN A 154 -5.27 17.88 5.58
C ASN A 154 -4.00 17.57 6.37
N SER A 155 -3.62 18.44 7.30
CA SER A 155 -2.35 18.34 8.03
C SER A 155 -2.28 17.16 8.99
N ALA A 156 -3.41 16.55 9.35
CA ALA A 156 -3.43 15.31 10.12
C ALA A 156 -2.87 14.10 9.33
N TYR A 157 -2.68 14.25 8.02
CA TYR A 157 -2.04 13.25 7.16
C TYR A 157 -0.59 13.62 6.86
N SER A 158 0.32 12.68 7.07
CA SER A 158 1.73 12.82 6.71
C SER A 158 2.12 12.08 5.44
N ASP A 159 1.20 11.32 4.83
CA ASP A 159 1.46 10.58 3.60
C ASP A 159 1.68 11.50 2.40
N VAL A 160 2.62 11.10 1.54
CA VAL A 160 2.90 11.72 0.25
C VAL A 160 2.14 10.94 -0.82
N ARG A 161 1.39 11.66 -1.64
CA ARG A 161 0.59 11.09 -2.75
C ARG A 161 0.95 11.75 -4.07
N ALA A 162 0.14 11.50 -5.10
CA ALA A 162 0.34 12.07 -6.43
C ALA A 162 0.43 13.61 -6.44
N LEU A 163 -0.26 14.28 -5.50
CA LEU A 163 -0.28 15.74 -5.39
C LEU A 163 0.66 16.28 -4.29
N GLY A 164 1.54 15.44 -3.75
CA GLY A 164 2.46 15.79 -2.69
C GLY A 164 1.96 15.42 -1.29
N LYS A 165 2.66 15.92 -0.28
CA LYS A 165 2.40 15.61 1.13
C LYS A 165 1.07 16.21 1.58
N SER A 166 0.27 15.42 2.30
CA SER A 166 -0.99 15.87 2.93
C SER A 166 -2.11 16.29 1.96
N TRP A 167 -1.89 16.16 0.65
CA TRP A 167 -2.87 16.46 -0.38
C TRP A 167 -3.53 15.19 -0.91
N ARG A 168 -4.85 15.25 -1.06
CA ARG A 168 -5.67 14.25 -1.75
C ARG A 168 -6.52 14.93 -2.82
N HIS A 169 -7.07 14.16 -3.75
CA HIS A 169 -8.05 14.66 -4.72
C HIS A 169 -9.35 13.85 -4.73
N THR A 170 -10.39 14.38 -5.41
CA THR A 170 -11.75 13.81 -5.50
C THR A 170 -11.79 12.31 -5.76
N TYR A 171 -10.82 11.78 -6.51
CA TYR A 171 -10.79 10.39 -6.97
C TYR A 171 -9.92 9.46 -6.12
N GLU A 172 -9.27 9.96 -5.07
CA GLU A 172 -8.48 9.13 -4.14
C GLU A 172 -9.32 8.56 -2.98
N ARG A 173 -10.46 7.96 -3.33
CA ARG A 173 -11.32 7.25 -2.38
C ARG A 173 -10.81 5.85 -2.18
N GLU A 174 -10.80 5.38 -0.93
CA GLU A 174 -10.29 4.06 -0.61
C GLU A 174 -11.31 3.26 0.20
N LEU A 175 -11.34 1.95 -0.06
CA LEU A 175 -11.99 0.97 0.79
C LEU A 175 -10.90 0.05 1.33
N TYR A 176 -10.74 0.02 2.64
CA TYR A 176 -9.78 -0.83 3.33
C TYR A 176 -10.52 -1.87 4.17
N PHE A 177 -10.02 -3.09 4.21
CA PHE A 177 -10.44 -4.12 5.15
C PHE A 177 -9.27 -4.46 6.04
N ASP A 178 -9.53 -4.64 7.32
CA ASP A 178 -8.51 -5.24 8.19
C ASP A 178 -8.22 -6.70 7.78
N SER A 179 -7.10 -7.25 8.26
CA SER A 179 -6.67 -8.60 7.89
C SER A 179 -7.74 -9.68 8.21
N ALA A 180 -8.49 -9.49 9.30
CA ALA A 180 -9.57 -10.39 9.71
C ALA A 180 -10.86 -10.22 8.88
N LYS A 181 -10.97 -9.14 8.09
CA LYS A 181 -12.16 -8.74 7.34
C LYS A 181 -13.40 -8.61 8.23
N THR A 182 -13.19 -8.16 9.47
CA THR A 182 -14.23 -7.84 10.45
C THR A 182 -14.48 -6.34 10.53
N ASN A 183 -13.49 -5.52 10.13
CA ASN A 183 -13.65 -4.09 9.97
C ASN A 183 -13.41 -3.66 8.52
N ALA A 184 -14.27 -2.78 8.03
CA ALA A 184 -14.09 -2.07 6.78
C ALA A 184 -13.97 -0.58 7.05
N TYR A 185 -13.11 0.10 6.32
CA TYR A 185 -12.89 1.53 6.44
C TYR A 185 -13.10 2.18 5.09
N VAL A 186 -14.02 3.14 5.04
CA VAL A 186 -14.25 3.98 3.87
C VAL A 186 -13.50 5.28 4.09
N ILE A 187 -12.46 5.52 3.30
CA ILE A 187 -11.67 6.76 3.33
C ILE A 187 -12.17 7.66 2.20
N ARG A 188 -12.62 8.85 2.59
CA ARG A 188 -13.19 9.86 1.70
C ARG A 188 -12.12 10.82 1.16
N PRO A 189 -12.44 11.60 0.10
CA PRO A 189 -11.48 12.54 -0.48
C PRO A 189 -10.99 13.62 0.49
N ASP A 190 -11.87 14.07 1.40
CA ASP A 190 -11.55 15.02 2.48
C ASP A 190 -10.66 14.41 3.59
N GLY A 191 -10.37 13.12 3.50
CA GLY A 191 -9.62 12.37 4.49
C GLY A 191 -10.47 11.88 5.66
N LYS A 192 -11.79 12.04 5.69
CA LYS A 192 -12.60 11.34 6.71
C LYS A 192 -12.55 9.83 6.50
N ALA A 193 -12.29 9.07 7.55
CA ALA A 193 -12.33 7.61 7.53
C ALA A 193 -13.46 7.09 8.40
N TYR A 194 -14.40 6.36 7.81
CA TYR A 194 -15.54 5.77 8.53
C TYR A 194 -15.37 4.27 8.66
N ARG A 195 -15.48 3.79 9.90
CA ARG A 195 -15.39 2.38 10.22
C ARG A 195 -16.77 1.73 10.15
N PHE A 196 -16.80 0.53 9.57
CA PHE A 196 -17.94 -0.36 9.54
C PHE A 196 -17.52 -1.72 10.09
N THR A 197 -18.28 -2.23 11.06
CA THR A 197 -18.00 -3.52 11.68
C THR A 197 -18.94 -4.58 11.11
N LYS A 198 -18.39 -5.74 10.78
CA LYS A 198 -19.17 -6.86 10.26
C LYS A 198 -19.91 -7.56 11.40
N SER A 199 -21.23 -7.66 11.30
CA SER A 199 -22.08 -8.40 12.24
C SER A 199 -23.23 -9.07 11.49
N GLY A 200 -23.45 -10.36 11.71
CA GLY A 200 -24.51 -11.12 11.03
C GLY A 200 -24.45 -11.08 9.49
N GLY A 201 -23.25 -10.88 8.91
CA GLY A 201 -23.07 -10.72 7.46
C GLY A 201 -23.38 -9.32 6.91
N LEU A 202 -23.82 -8.40 7.77
CA LEU A 202 -24.05 -6.98 7.46
C LEU A 202 -22.84 -6.14 7.90
N TRP A 203 -22.69 -4.96 7.31
CA TRP A 203 -21.73 -3.94 7.73
C TRP A 203 -22.45 -2.84 8.48
N LEU A 204 -22.17 -2.71 9.77
CA LEU A 204 -22.80 -1.75 10.67
C LEU A 204 -21.87 -0.55 10.86
N SER A 205 -22.39 0.67 10.69
CA SER A 205 -21.68 1.90 11.00
C SER A 205 -21.68 2.19 12.50
N GLU A 206 -20.83 3.11 12.94
CA GLU A 206 -20.93 3.72 14.27
C GLU A 206 -22.22 4.56 14.37
N SER A 207 -22.74 4.76 15.58
CA SER A 207 -24.08 5.34 15.83
C SER A 207 -24.28 6.76 15.28
N ASP A 208 -23.19 7.51 15.13
CA ASP A 208 -23.14 8.88 14.62
C ASP A 208 -22.78 8.95 13.11
N ILE A 209 -22.66 7.79 12.44
CA ILE A 209 -22.38 7.70 11.01
C ILE A 209 -23.64 7.21 10.27
N ASN A 210 -24.21 8.10 9.46
CA ASN A 210 -25.43 7.84 8.67
C ASN A 210 -25.19 7.04 7.38
N ASP A 211 -23.93 6.88 6.97
CA ASP A 211 -23.55 6.10 5.79
C ASP A 211 -23.82 4.61 5.99
N ARG A 212 -24.13 3.90 4.90
CA ARG A 212 -24.24 2.44 4.88
C ARG A 212 -23.28 1.83 3.89
N LEU A 213 -22.68 0.69 4.27
CA LEU A 213 -21.81 -0.09 3.41
C LEU A 213 -22.53 -1.38 2.97
N HIS A 214 -22.82 -1.50 1.69
CA HIS A 214 -23.44 -2.70 1.13
C HIS A 214 -22.49 -3.39 0.16
N ARG A 215 -22.48 -4.72 0.19
CA ARG A 215 -21.83 -5.50 -0.86
C ARG A 215 -22.64 -5.35 -2.15
N SER A 216 -22.01 -4.92 -3.22
CA SER A 216 -22.60 -4.93 -4.55
C SER A 216 -21.96 -6.03 -5.39
N ASP A 217 -22.79 -6.83 -6.07
CA ASP A 217 -22.31 -7.87 -7.00
C ASP A 217 -22.19 -7.33 -8.44
N ARG A 218 -22.35 -6.01 -8.65
CA ARG A 218 -22.53 -5.41 -9.98
C ARG A 218 -21.26 -5.19 -10.82
N TYR A 219 -20.07 -5.59 -10.38
CA TYR A 219 -18.86 -5.42 -11.18
C TYR A 219 -17.91 -6.63 -11.06
N ARG A 220 -18.01 -7.55 -12.02
CA ARG A 220 -17.07 -8.67 -12.22
C ARG A 220 -16.18 -8.40 -13.44
N ARG A 221 -15.38 -7.33 -13.46
CA ARG A 221 -14.17 -7.29 -14.29
C ARG A 221 -13.06 -6.57 -13.53
N HIS A 222 -11.99 -7.33 -13.29
CA HIS A 222 -10.78 -7.02 -12.52
C HIS A 222 -10.96 -7.01 -10.98
N ALA A 223 -10.14 -7.81 -10.32
CA ALA A 223 -10.23 -8.23 -8.94
C ALA A 223 -10.21 -7.06 -7.93
N ASN A 224 -11.40 -6.62 -7.51
CA ASN A 224 -11.75 -6.33 -6.12
C ASN A 224 -13.27 -6.10 -6.05
N ARG A 225 -13.97 -6.85 -5.19
CA ARG A 225 -15.42 -6.71 -5.00
C ARG A 225 -15.69 -5.32 -4.42
N LEU A 226 -16.24 -4.41 -5.21
CA LEU A 226 -16.55 -3.05 -4.78
C LEU A 226 -17.78 -3.07 -3.86
N ALA A 227 -17.62 -2.51 -2.67
CA ALA A 227 -18.73 -2.18 -1.79
C ALA A 227 -19.28 -0.80 -2.17
N THR A 228 -20.59 -0.62 -2.11
CA THR A 228 -21.25 0.65 -2.40
C THR A 228 -21.58 1.34 -1.09
N VAL A 229 -21.25 2.64 -1.01
CA VAL A 229 -21.59 3.50 0.12
C VAL A 229 -22.75 4.39 -0.29
N GLN A 230 -23.85 4.35 0.45
CA GLN A 230 -25.01 5.22 0.25
C GLN A 230 -25.15 6.16 1.45
N ARG A 231 -25.31 7.46 1.17
CA ARG A 231 -25.86 8.43 2.13
C ARG A 231 -27.40 8.34 2.06
N ARG A 232 -28.05 8.52 3.21
CA ARG A 232 -29.48 8.85 3.22
C ARG A 232 -29.71 10.25 2.67
#